data_AF-A0A1Y5GH51-F1
#
_entry.id   AF-A0A1Y5GH51-F1
#
_cell.length_a   1.000
_cell.length_b   1.000
_cell.length_c   1.000
_cell.angle_alpha   90.00
_cell.angle_beta   90.00
_cell.angle_gamma   90.00
#
_symmetry.space_group_name_H-M   'P 1'
#
loop_
_entity.id
_entity.type
_entity.pdbx_description
1 polymer ?
#
loop_
_entity_poly.entity_id
_entity_poly.type
_entity_poly.pdbx_seq_one_letter_code
_entity_poly.pdbx_strand_id
1 'polypeptide(L)' 'MNQAILFNDDHCFLQDQQMWRFTGLIAGNLITIYIKSDYKVLNLEMKFNFEELVEDYLEDGEPNNNSEIWL' A
#
# COMPACT_ATOMS: atom_id res chain seq x y z
N MET A 1 -10.22 -11.41 -9.36
CA MET A 1 -11.40 -11.34 -8.45
C MET A 1 -11.50 -9.90 -7.99
N ASN A 2 -12.67 -9.27 -7.93
CA ASN A 2 -12.78 -7.82 -7.66
C ASN A 2 -12.58 -7.53 -6.15
N GLN A 3 -11.35 -7.69 -5.64
CA GLN A 3 -11.02 -7.29 -4.28
C GLN A 3 -10.95 -5.76 -4.24
N ALA A 4 -12.09 -5.12 -3.96
CA ALA A 4 -12.11 -3.69 -3.73
C ALA A 4 -11.35 -3.38 -2.43
N ILE A 5 -10.16 -2.82 -2.56
CA ILE A 5 -9.44 -2.19 -1.45
C ILE A 5 -9.88 -0.73 -1.33
N LEU A 6 -10.05 -0.25 -0.10
CA LEU A 6 -10.25 1.17 0.18
C LEU A 6 -9.00 1.74 0.86
N PHE A 7 -8.31 2.67 0.21
CA PHE A 7 -7.13 3.33 0.77
C PHE A 7 -7.53 4.45 1.76
N ASN A 8 -6.80 4.56 2.88
CA ASN A 8 -7.12 5.48 3.98
C ASN A 8 -6.40 6.83 3.90
N ASP A 9 -5.59 7.07 2.85
CA ASP A 9 -4.85 8.32 2.64
C ASP A 9 -3.87 8.73 3.76
N ASP A 10 -3.42 7.77 4.57
CA ASP A 10 -2.56 7.97 5.75
C ASP A 10 -1.06 7.73 5.48
N HIS A 11 -0.60 8.14 4.30
CA HIS A 11 0.76 7.92 3.83
C HIS A 11 1.83 8.55 4.72
N CYS A 12 2.82 7.74 5.08
CA CYS A 12 3.95 8.11 5.92
C CYS A 12 5.26 7.56 5.34
N PHE A 13 6.23 8.44 5.09
CA PHE A 13 7.56 8.00 4.66
C PHE A 13 8.41 7.58 5.87
N LEU A 14 8.82 6.32 5.89
CA LEU A 14 9.69 5.73 6.90
C LEU A 14 11.16 5.90 6.48
N GLN A 15 11.79 6.97 6.96
CA GLN A 15 13.13 7.37 6.53
C GLN A 15 14.22 6.32 6.77
N ASP A 16 14.15 5.59 7.88
CA ASP A 16 15.15 4.57 8.24
C ASP A 16 15.12 3.35 7.31
N GLN A 17 13.96 3.09 6.70
CA GLN A 17 13.71 1.93 5.85
C GLN A 17 13.65 2.29 4.36
N GLN A 18 13.57 3.60 4.04
CA GLN A 18 13.33 4.12 2.69
C GLN A 18 12.06 3.53 2.06
N MET A 19 10.96 3.58 2.80
CA MET A 19 9.66 3.04 2.36
C MET A 19 8.53 4.01 2.67
N TRP A 20 7.50 3.98 1.84
CA TRP A 20 6.19 4.53 2.16
C TRP A 20 5.38 3.49 2.90
N ARG A 21 4.71 3.92 3.97
CA ARG A 21 3.71 3.13 4.70
C ARG A 21 2.37 3.82 4.64
N PHE A 22 1.32 3.08 4.32
CA PHE A 22 -0.07 3.53 4.39
C PHE A 22 -0.97 2.33 4.68
N THR A 23 -2.24 2.59 4.94
CA THR A 23 -3.21 1.55 5.25
C THR A 23 -4.38 1.55 4.27
N GLY A 24 -5.00 0.38 4.15
CA GLY A 24 -6.25 0.20 3.41
C GLY A 24 -7.15 -0.82 4.08
N LEU A 25 -8.37 -0.95 3.57
CA LEU A 25 -9.35 -1.92 4.03
C LEU A 25 -9.69 -2.91 2.91
N ILE A 26 -9.50 -4.20 3.17
CA ILE A 26 -9.99 -5.28 2.31
C ILE A 26 -11.07 -6.03 3.09
N ALA A 27 -12.30 -6.04 2.57
CA ALA A 27 -13.47 -6.63 3.23
C ALA A 27 -13.66 -6.16 4.70
N GLY A 28 -13.28 -4.91 5.00
CA GLY A 28 -13.37 -4.31 6.34
C GLY A 28 -12.19 -4.63 7.27
N ASN A 29 -11.22 -5.44 6.84
CA ASN A 29 -10.00 -5.71 7.60
C ASN A 29 -8.93 -4.67 7.27
N LEU A 30 -8.26 -4.14 8.29
CA LEU A 30 -7.15 -3.20 8.12
C LEU A 30 -5.90 -3.94 7.63
N ILE A 31 -5.31 -3.44 6.56
CA ILE A 31 -4.07 -3.92 5.96
C ILE A 31 -3.04 -2.79 6.03
N THR A 32 -1.78 -3.13 6.35
CA THR A 32 -0.67 -2.18 6.28
C THR A 32 0.16 -2.45 5.05
N ILE A 33 0.38 -1.43 4.23
CA ILE A 33 1.12 -1.54 2.97
C ILE A 33 2.45 -0.82 3.12
N TYR A 34 3.51 -1.46 2.66
CA TYR A 34 4.86 -0.93 2.61
C TYR A 34 5.35 -0.96 1.16
N ILE A 35 5.76 0.18 0.63
CA ILE A 35 6.30 0.30 -0.73
C ILE A 35 7.68 0.94 -0.66
N LYS A 36 8.71 0.26 -1.16
CA LYS A 36 10.05 0.83 -1.26
C LYS A 36 10.08 1.99 -2.25
N SER A 37 10.67 3.12 -1.85
CA SER A 37 10.80 4.29 -2.73
C SER A 37 11.97 5.18 -2.34
N ASP A 38 12.70 5.66 -3.35
CA ASP A 38 13.75 6.67 -3.18
C ASP A 38 13.20 8.10 -3.05
N TYR A 39 11.91 8.29 -3.37
CA TYR A 39 11.26 9.59 -3.38
C TYR A 39 10.56 9.87 -2.04
N LYS A 40 10.96 10.96 -1.38
CA LYS A 40 10.45 11.37 -0.05
C LYS A 40 9.23 12.29 -0.09
N VAL A 41 8.84 12.75 -1.27
CA VAL A 41 7.70 13.65 -1.46
C VAL A 41 6.62 12.88 -2.19
N LEU A 42 5.46 12.76 -1.57
CA LEU A 42 4.29 12.15 -2.20
C LEU A 42 3.56 13.20 -3.03
N ASN A 43 3.52 12.99 -4.35
CA ASN A 43 2.64 13.73 -5.23
C ASN A 43 1.43 12.85 -5.63
N LEU A 44 0.46 13.43 -6.32
CA LEU A 44 -0.77 12.73 -6.69
C LEU A 44 -0.52 11.56 -7.65
N GLU A 45 0.41 11.71 -8.59
CA GLU A 45 0.79 10.65 -9.54
C GLU A 45 1.41 9.44 -8.82
N MET A 46 2.36 9.69 -7.91
CA MET A 46 2.96 8.64 -7.09
C MET A 46 1.94 7.94 -6.21
N LYS A 47 0.98 8.67 -5.64
CA LYS A 47 -0.11 8.08 -4.87
C LYS A 47 -0.90 7.09 -5.73
N PHE A 48 -1.34 7.49 -6.92
CA PHE A 48 -2.07 6.59 -7.81
C PHE A 48 -1.23 5.39 -8.27
N ASN A 49 0.06 5.60 -8.54
CA ASN A 49 0.97 4.49 -8.86
C ASN A 49 1.10 3.49 -7.71
N PHE A 50 1.10 3.96 -6.45
CA PHE A 50 1.12 3.08 -5.28
C PHE A 50 -0.18 2.29 -5.12
N GLU A 51 -1.32 2.94 -5.35
CA GLU A 51 -2.63 2.30 -5.30
C GLU A 51 -2.75 1.22 -6.38
N GLU A 52 -2.36 1.53 -7.63
CA GLU A 52 -2.32 0.58 -8.75
C GLU A 52 -1.38 -0.60 -8.46
N LEU A 53 -0.18 -0.34 -7.93
CA LEU A 53 0.76 -1.41 -7.57
C LEU A 53 0.18 -2.40 -6.52
N VAL A 54 -0.60 -1.88 -5.57
CA VAL A 54 -1.26 -2.72 -4.55
C VAL A 54 -2.41 -3.50 -5.15
N GLU A 55 -3.21 -2.88 -6.02
CA GLU A 55 -4.30 -3.56 -6.73
C GLU A 55 -3.77 -4.68 -7.63
N ASP A 56 -2.72 -4.42 -8.41
CA ASP A 56 -2.03 -5.41 -9.25
C ASP A 56 -1.51 -6.59 -8.40
N TYR A 57 -0.91 -6.31 -7.24
CA TYR A 57 -0.46 -7.36 -6.33
C TYR A 57 -1.60 -8.24 -5.83
N LEU A 58 -2.76 -7.65 -5.50
CA LEU A 58 -3.93 -8.35 -4.96
C LEU A 58 -4.69 -9.17 -6.02
N GLU A 59 -4.33 -9.09 -7.29
CA GLU A 59 -4.90 -9.97 -8.32
C GLU A 59 -4.51 -11.43 -8.11
N ASP A 60 -3.25 -11.67 -7.73
CA ASP A 60 -2.64 -13.00 -7.55
C ASP A 60 -2.10 -13.24 -6.12
N GLY A 61 -1.93 -12.17 -5.34
CA GLY A 61 -1.37 -12.18 -4.00
C GLY A 61 -2.41 -11.93 -2.90
N GLU A 62 -1.99 -12.19 -1.66
CA GLU A 62 -2.77 -11.88 -0.46
C GLU A 62 -1.85 -11.26 0.60
N PRO A 63 -2.37 -10.41 1.50
CA PRO A 63 -1.60 -9.94 2.64
C PRO A 63 -1.02 -11.12 3.45
N ASN A 64 0.14 -10.91 4.05
CA ASN A 64 0.75 -11.92 4.92
C ASN A 64 -0.10 -12.15 6.21
N ASN A 65 0.33 -13.10 7.04
CA ASN A 65 -0.35 -13.43 8.30
C ASN A 65 -0.47 -12.27 9.32
N ASN A 66 0.26 -11.18 9.11
CA ASN A 66 0.20 -9.97 9.95
C ASN A 66 -0.70 -8.88 9.35
N SER A 67 -1.46 -9.18 8.28
CA SER A 67 -2.21 -8.20 7.49
C SER A 67 -1.30 -7.13 6.90
N GLU A 68 -0.16 -7.54 6.34
CA GLU A 68 0.79 -6.64 5.70
C GLU A 68 1.07 -7.02 4.25
N ILE A 69 1.27 -6.01 3.42
CA ILE A 69 1.76 -6.13 2.04
C ILE A 69 3.11 -5.42 1.96
N TRP A 70 4.10 -6.07 1.36
CA TRP A 70 5.47 -5.56 1.24
C TRP A 70 5.88 -5.57 -0.24
N LEU A 71 6.10 -4.39 -0.82
CA LEU A 71 6.37 -4.14 -2.24
C LEU A 71 7.67 -3.34 -2.43
#